data_AF-A0A8J7AUM2-F1
#
_entry.id   AF-A0A8J7AUM2-F1
#
_cell.length_a   1.000
_cell.length_b   1.000
_cell.length_c   1.000
_cell.angle_alpha   90.00
_cell.angle_beta   90.00
_cell.angle_gamma   90.00
#
_symmetry.space_group_name_H-M   'P 1'
#
loop_
_entity.id
_entity.type
_entity.pdbx_description
1 polymer ?
#
loop_
_entity_poly.entity_id
_entity_poly.type
_entity_poly.pdbx_seq_one_letter_code
_entity_poly.pdbx_strand_id
1 'polypeptide(L)'
;MNIQEEVRKANARLKAAKMGVALQLRGDRISLVATLPPKPDSIKTKDHQQRIPLGIYASHQGLKQAEAEAKMVGAKLAAKTFEWADYLDAASNSSSATTCGELIERFKDHIFATSIHEDDPKAADKLWRRRFYNAGLSRLNPVSESATVAVRSSI
;
A
#
# COMPACT_ATOMS: atom_id res chain seq x y z
N MET A 1 10.18 1.73 -32.08
CA MET A 1 9.86 0.39 -31.55
C MET A 1 8.65 0.52 -30.62
N ASN A 2 7.58 -0.24 -30.82
CA ASN A 2 6.34 -0.07 -30.05
C ASN A 2 6.35 -1.01 -28.82
N ILE A 3 6.51 -0.45 -27.61
CA ILE A 3 6.59 -1.24 -26.38
C ILE A 3 5.32 -2.06 -26.10
N GLN A 4 4.17 -1.60 -26.59
CA GLN A 4 2.89 -2.31 -26.47
C GLN A 4 2.92 -3.65 -27.23
N GLU A 5 3.48 -3.67 -28.43
CA GLU A 5 3.62 -4.89 -29.23
C GLU A 5 4.60 -5.87 -28.58
N GLU A 6 5.69 -5.37 -27.99
CA GLU A 6 6.65 -6.21 -27.28
C GLU A 6 6.05 -6.83 -26.01
N VAL A 7 5.22 -6.08 -25.27
CA VAL A 7 4.45 -6.62 -24.14
C VAL A 7 3.45 -7.69 -24.61
N ARG A 8 2.78 -7.49 -25.76
CA ARG A 8 1.88 -8.50 -26.33
C ARG A 8 2.64 -9.79 -26.68
N LYS A 9 3.82 -9.68 -27.28
CA LYS A 9 4.69 -10.84 -27.57
C LYS A 9 5.16 -11.53 -26.29
N ALA A 10 5.56 -10.77 -25.26
CA ALA A 10 5.92 -11.32 -23.96
C ALA A 10 4.76 -12.09 -23.31
N ASN A 11 3.56 -11.52 -23.34
CA ASN A 11 2.35 -12.19 -22.84
C ASN A 11 2.01 -13.46 -23.62
N ALA A 12 2.23 -13.47 -24.94
CA ALA A 12 2.08 -14.69 -25.74
C ALA A 12 3.06 -15.80 -25.29
N ARG A 13 4.32 -15.46 -25.01
CA ARG A 13 5.32 -16.39 -24.45
C ARG A 13 4.90 -16.93 -23.07
N LEU A 14 4.47 -16.05 -22.17
CA LEU A 14 4.02 -16.44 -20.83
C LEU A 14 2.77 -17.34 -20.87
N LYS A 15 1.84 -17.05 -21.79
CA LYS A 15 0.64 -17.87 -22.02
C LYS A 15 0.99 -19.25 -22.58
N ALA A 16 1.90 -19.32 -23.55
CA ALA A 16 2.39 -20.58 -24.12
C ALA A 16 3.06 -21.45 -23.04
N ALA A 17 3.79 -20.83 -22.12
CA ALA A 17 4.41 -21.49 -20.98
C ALA A 17 3.45 -21.81 -19.82
N LYS A 18 2.15 -21.46 -19.93
CA LYS A 18 1.12 -21.67 -18.88
C LYS A 18 1.48 -21.07 -17.52
N MET A 19 2.17 -19.93 -17.49
CA MET A 19 2.66 -19.32 -16.25
C MET A 19 1.55 -18.74 -15.36
N GLY A 20 0.35 -18.48 -15.90
CA GLY A 20 -0.75 -17.89 -15.12
C GLY A 20 -0.55 -16.41 -14.74
N VAL A 21 0.49 -15.77 -15.26
CA VAL A 21 0.88 -14.38 -15.01
C VAL A 21 0.97 -13.63 -16.35
N ALA A 22 0.49 -12.39 -16.39
CA ALA A 22 0.58 -11.50 -17.53
C ALA A 22 1.24 -10.16 -17.15
N LEU A 23 1.84 -9.50 -18.13
CA LEU A 23 2.38 -8.14 -18.02
C LEU A 23 1.33 -7.13 -18.47
N GLN A 24 1.20 -6.04 -17.72
CA GLN A 24 0.35 -4.90 -18.06
C GLN A 24 1.16 -3.60 -17.99
N LEU A 25 0.98 -2.75 -19.00
CA LEU A 25 1.51 -1.40 -19.01
C LEU A 25 0.53 -0.44 -18.31
N ARG A 26 1.06 0.41 -17.43
CA ARG A 26 0.33 1.50 -16.80
C ARG A 26 1.15 2.77 -16.93
N GLY A 27 0.80 3.61 -17.90
CA GLY A 27 1.60 4.77 -18.26
C GLY A 27 2.99 4.33 -18.71
N ASP A 28 4.00 4.75 -17.96
CA ASP A 28 5.42 4.46 -18.18
C ASP A 28 5.95 3.26 -17.38
N ARG A 29 5.10 2.56 -16.61
CA ARG A 29 5.51 1.44 -15.74
C ARG A 29 4.88 0.11 -16.15
N ILE A 30 5.55 -0.98 -15.76
CA ILE A 30 5.09 -2.36 -15.95
C ILE A 30 4.57 -2.93 -14.63
N SER A 31 3.46 -3.65 -14.67
CA SER A 31 2.90 -4.40 -13.55
C SER A 31 2.62 -5.85 -13.97
N LEU A 32 2.71 -6.78 -13.02
CA LEU A 32 2.23 -8.15 -13.21
C LEU A 32 0.74 -8.23 -12.88
N VAL A 33 0.02 -9.09 -13.59
CA VAL A 33 -1.38 -9.41 -13.35
C VAL A 33 -1.51 -10.92 -13.27
N ALA A 34 -2.02 -11.43 -12.15
CA ALA A 34 -2.19 -12.86 -11.91
C ALA A 34 -3.35 -13.10 -10.94
N THR A 35 -3.85 -14.33 -10.89
CA THR A 35 -4.72 -14.77 -9.80
C THR A 35 -3.83 -15.08 -8.60
N LEU A 36 -3.94 -14.26 -7.56
CA LEU A 36 -3.09 -14.32 -6.38
C LEU A 36 -3.94 -14.57 -5.13
N PRO A 37 -3.36 -15.19 -4.09
CA PRO A 37 -4.00 -15.27 -2.78
C PRO A 37 -4.31 -13.87 -2.26
N PRO A 38 -5.32 -13.71 -1.40
CA PRO A 38 -5.65 -12.42 -0.83
C PRO A 38 -4.45 -11.81 -0.09
N LYS A 39 -4.33 -10.47 -0.14
CA LYS A 39 -3.31 -9.77 0.64
C LYS A 39 -3.55 -9.95 2.15
N PRO A 40 -2.50 -9.93 2.99
CA PRO A 40 -2.62 -10.12 4.43
C PRO A 40 -3.64 -9.18 5.11
N ASP A 41 -3.72 -7.94 4.65
CA ASP A 41 -4.64 -6.92 5.19
C ASP A 41 -5.96 -6.78 4.42
N SER A 42 -6.26 -7.71 3.50
CA SER A 42 -7.49 -7.65 2.72
C SER A 42 -8.65 -8.34 3.44
N ILE A 43 -9.85 -7.80 3.26
CA ILE A 43 -11.12 -8.42 3.70
C ILE A 43 -11.45 -9.67 2.84
N LYS A 44 -10.85 -9.76 1.65
CA LYS A 44 -11.12 -10.87 0.72
C LYS A 44 -10.48 -12.15 1.23
N THR A 45 -11.23 -13.25 1.16
CA THR A 45 -10.79 -14.58 1.64
C THR A 45 -10.46 -15.54 0.50
N LYS A 46 -10.76 -15.17 -0.75
CA LYS A 46 -10.56 -16.02 -1.93
C LYS A 46 -9.51 -15.43 -2.87
N ASP A 47 -8.82 -16.32 -3.56
CA ASP A 47 -7.92 -16.00 -4.67
C ASP A 47 -8.68 -15.20 -5.72
N HIS A 48 -8.06 -14.13 -6.20
CA HIS A 48 -8.65 -13.27 -7.20
C HIS A 48 -7.57 -12.62 -8.05
N GLN A 49 -7.98 -12.10 -9.20
CA GLN A 49 -7.06 -11.37 -10.07
C GLN A 49 -6.59 -10.11 -9.36
N GLN A 50 -5.27 -10.02 -9.20
CA GLN A 50 -4.58 -8.92 -8.53
C GLN A 50 -3.41 -8.47 -9.38
N ARG A 51 -2.91 -7.28 -9.04
CA ARG A 51 -1.77 -6.66 -9.72
C ARG A 51 -0.61 -6.47 -8.76
N ILE A 52 0.59 -6.75 -9.24
CA ILE A 52 1.84 -6.49 -8.54
C ILE A 52 2.59 -5.40 -9.32
N PRO A 53 2.69 -4.16 -8.81
CA PRO A 53 3.53 -3.15 -9.44
C PRO A 53 5.00 -3.53 -9.25
N LEU A 54 5.79 -3.54 -10.33
CA LEU A 54 7.22 -3.88 -10.24
C LEU A 54 8.12 -2.66 -10.05
N GLY A 55 7.57 -1.45 -10.18
CA GLY A 55 8.38 -0.23 -10.21
C GLY A 55 9.30 -0.12 -11.44
N ILE A 56 9.19 -1.01 -12.43
CA ILE A 56 10.04 -1.04 -13.61
C ILE A 56 9.46 -0.15 -14.72
N TYR A 57 10.30 0.66 -15.37
CA TYR A 57 9.90 1.46 -16.54
C TYR A 57 9.63 0.59 -17.77
N ALA A 58 8.71 1.05 -18.62
CA ALA A 58 8.32 0.46 -19.90
C ALA A 58 9.41 0.64 -20.97
N SER A 59 10.59 0.12 -20.71
CA SER A 59 11.74 0.06 -21.62
C SER A 59 12.00 -1.38 -22.06
N HIS A 60 12.81 -1.59 -23.09
CA HIS A 60 13.16 -2.93 -23.56
C HIS A 60 13.88 -3.77 -22.49
N GLN A 61 14.79 -3.14 -21.72
CA GLN A 61 15.45 -3.78 -20.60
C GLN A 61 14.45 -4.09 -19.47
N GLY A 62 13.59 -3.12 -19.14
CA GLY A 62 12.56 -3.29 -18.13
C GLY A 62 11.57 -4.41 -18.48
N LEU A 63 11.25 -4.58 -19.76
CA LEU A 63 10.40 -5.67 -20.23
C LEU A 63 11.04 -7.04 -20.01
N LYS A 64 12.34 -7.19 -20.31
CA LYS A 64 13.06 -8.45 -20.06
C LYS A 64 13.07 -8.80 -18.58
N GLN A 65 13.31 -7.80 -17.73
CA GLN A 65 13.28 -7.98 -16.28
C GLN A 65 11.88 -8.37 -15.81
N ALA A 66 10.83 -7.69 -16.27
CA ALA A 66 9.45 -8.00 -15.92
C ALA A 66 9.02 -9.40 -16.40
N GLU A 67 9.48 -9.85 -17.58
CA GLU A 67 9.21 -11.22 -18.06
C GLU A 67 9.90 -12.28 -17.19
N ALA A 68 11.13 -12.03 -16.73
CA ALA A 68 11.80 -12.92 -15.79
C ALA A 68 11.06 -13.00 -14.45
N GLU A 69 10.62 -11.85 -13.92
CA GLU A 69 9.83 -11.77 -12.70
C GLU A 69 8.50 -12.53 -12.83
N ALA A 70 7.81 -12.37 -13.96
CA ALA A 70 6.57 -13.08 -14.24
C ALA A 70 6.75 -14.61 -14.21
N LYS A 71 7.89 -15.12 -14.69
CA LYS A 71 8.22 -16.56 -14.63
C LYS A 71 8.48 -17.01 -13.20
N MET A 72 9.18 -16.20 -12.39
CA MET A 72 9.42 -16.51 -10.98
C MET A 72 8.12 -16.53 -10.17
N VAL A 73 7.25 -15.53 -10.35
CA VAL A 73 5.92 -15.51 -9.74
C VAL A 73 5.09 -16.71 -10.20
N GLY A 74 5.09 -17.01 -11.50
CA GLY A 74 4.37 -18.16 -12.05
C GLY A 74 4.83 -19.49 -11.43
N ALA A 75 6.15 -19.67 -11.27
CA ALA A 75 6.72 -20.84 -10.60
C ALA A 75 6.31 -20.93 -9.11
N LYS A 76 6.37 -19.82 -8.37
CA LYS A 76 5.92 -19.77 -6.96
C LYS A 76 4.43 -20.08 -6.82
N LEU A 77 3.59 -19.57 -7.72
CA LEU A 77 2.15 -19.87 -7.73
C LEU A 77 1.88 -21.34 -8.03
N ALA A 78 2.59 -21.92 -9.01
CA ALA A 78 2.47 -23.35 -9.32
C ALA A 78 2.92 -24.24 -8.14
N ALA A 79 3.96 -23.82 -7.42
CA ALA A 79 4.45 -24.50 -6.21
C ALA A 79 3.60 -24.22 -4.96
N LYS A 80 2.61 -23.31 -5.02
CA LYS A 80 1.84 -22.81 -3.87
C LYS A 80 2.71 -22.21 -2.75
N THR A 81 3.86 -21.65 -3.10
CA THR A 81 4.82 -21.01 -2.20
C THR A 81 4.89 -19.49 -2.40
N PHE A 82 3.88 -18.91 -3.04
CA PHE A 82 3.83 -17.46 -3.23
C PHE A 82 3.56 -16.75 -1.91
N GLU A 83 4.44 -15.82 -1.55
CA GLU A 83 4.30 -14.97 -0.38
C GLU A 83 4.24 -13.49 -0.78
N TRP A 84 3.29 -12.76 -0.22
CA TRP A 84 3.15 -11.32 -0.47
C TRP A 84 4.30 -10.50 0.11
N ALA A 85 4.99 -11.00 1.14
CA ALA A 85 6.11 -10.32 1.79
C ALA A 85 7.24 -9.97 0.80
N ASP A 86 7.43 -10.78 -0.25
CA ASP A 86 8.42 -10.56 -1.29
C ASP A 86 8.13 -9.34 -2.20
N TYR A 87 6.87 -8.92 -2.28
CA TYR A 87 6.39 -7.90 -3.22
C TYR A 87 5.72 -6.70 -2.54
N LEU A 88 5.45 -6.80 -1.24
CA LEU A 88 5.10 -5.67 -0.42
C LEU A 88 6.41 -5.02 0.01
N ASP A 89 6.83 -3.99 -0.72
CA ASP A 89 8.04 -3.23 -0.39
C ASP A 89 8.11 -2.96 1.12
N ALA A 90 9.26 -3.23 1.74
CA ALA A 90 9.59 -2.69 3.05
C ALA A 90 9.51 -1.13 3.06
N ALA A 91 9.51 -0.48 1.90
CA ALA A 91 9.23 0.95 1.73
C ALA A 91 7.74 1.32 1.93
N SER A 92 6.80 0.37 1.76
CA SER A 92 5.40 0.51 2.18
C SER A 92 5.19 0.17 3.67
N ASN A 93 6.17 -0.51 4.30
CA ASN A 93 6.27 -0.66 5.75
C ASN A 93 7.12 0.44 6.43
N SER A 94 7.78 1.34 5.68
CA SER A 94 8.54 2.47 6.24
C SER A 94 7.78 3.79 6.25
N SER A 95 6.63 3.87 5.59
CA SER A 95 5.52 4.57 6.24
C SER A 95 5.02 3.63 7.32
N SER A 96 5.62 3.71 8.52
CA SER A 96 4.87 3.49 9.75
C SER A 96 3.52 4.12 9.49
N ALA A 97 2.49 3.30 9.30
CA ALA A 97 1.17 3.74 8.89
C ALA A 97 0.74 4.67 10.01
N THR A 98 1.05 5.96 9.87
CA THR A 98 1.05 6.87 11.00
C THR A 98 -0.42 7.03 11.26
N THR A 99 -0.88 6.31 12.28
CA THR A 99 -2.30 6.27 12.58
C THR A 99 -2.73 7.70 12.83
N CYS A 100 -4.02 8.00 12.65
CA CYS A 100 -4.51 9.32 13.04
C CYS A 100 -4.12 9.65 14.49
N GLY A 101 -4.05 8.64 15.37
CA GLY A 101 -3.51 8.76 16.72
C GLY A 101 -2.04 9.19 16.77
N GLU A 102 -1.15 8.54 16.03
CA GLU A 102 0.27 8.93 15.98
C GLU A 102 0.49 10.34 15.41
N LEU A 103 -0.31 10.76 14.43
CA LEU A 103 -0.27 12.14 13.93
C LEU A 103 -0.74 13.13 14.99
N ILE A 104 -1.77 12.78 15.76
CA ILE A 104 -2.27 13.60 16.88
C ILE A 104 -1.22 13.71 17.98
N GLU A 105 -0.53 12.63 18.35
CA GLU A 105 0.53 12.65 19.36
C GLU A 105 1.73 13.48 18.91
N ARG A 106 2.22 13.30 17.67
CA ARG A 106 3.28 14.17 17.13
C ARG A 106 2.87 15.64 17.10
N PHE A 107 1.61 15.92 16.78
CA PHE A 107 1.08 17.28 16.80
C PHE A 107 1.01 17.84 18.23
N LYS A 108 0.62 17.01 19.21
CA LYS A 108 0.64 17.35 20.64
C LYS A 108 2.06 17.73 21.07
N ASP A 109 3.05 16.89 20.80
CA ASP A 109 4.45 17.14 21.17
C ASP A 109 4.97 18.47 20.59
N HIS A 110 4.67 18.74 19.31
CA HIS A 110 5.05 19.99 18.66
C HIS A 110 4.43 21.23 19.33
N ILE A 111 3.15 21.16 19.71
CA ILE A 111 2.45 22.27 20.38
C ILE A 111 2.95 22.47 21.82
N PHE A 112 3.28 21.40 22.54
CA PHE A 112 3.90 21.51 23.86
C PHE A 112 5.29 22.17 23.78
N ALA A 113 6.07 21.88 22.74
CA ALA A 113 7.37 22.52 22.54
C ALA A 113 7.27 24.01 22.15
N THR A 114 6.25 24.40 21.39
CA THR A 114 6.20 25.72 20.71
C THR A 114 5.23 26.71 21.34
N SER A 115 4.22 26.26 22.07
CA SER A 115 3.07 27.11 22.44
C SER A 115 2.52 26.90 23.86
N ILE A 116 2.88 25.81 24.54
CA ILE A 116 2.44 25.55 25.92
C ILE A 116 3.69 25.42 26.81
N HIS A 117 4.00 26.47 27.56
CA HIS A 117 5.07 26.49 28.57
C HIS A 117 4.48 26.40 29.99
N GLU A 118 3.57 25.45 30.19
CA GLU A 118 2.89 25.24 31.48
C GLU A 118 3.56 24.08 32.21
N ASP A 119 3.98 24.32 33.46
CA ASP A 119 4.76 23.36 34.25
C ASP A 119 3.88 22.27 34.87
N ASP A 120 2.58 22.54 35.12
CA ASP A 120 1.62 21.53 35.57
C ASP A 120 1.11 20.69 34.38
N PRO A 121 1.41 19.37 34.35
CA PRO A 121 0.96 18.49 33.25
C PRO A 121 -0.56 18.49 33.06
N LYS A 122 -1.34 18.66 34.14
CA LYS A 122 -2.81 18.66 34.06
C LYS A 122 -3.35 19.94 33.45
N ALA A 123 -2.77 21.08 33.80
CA ALA A 123 -3.10 22.38 33.21
C ALA A 123 -2.69 22.43 31.73
N ALA A 124 -1.51 21.89 31.39
CA ALA A 124 -1.01 21.78 30.02
C ALA A 124 -1.93 20.91 29.13
N ASP A 125 -2.37 19.74 29.59
CA ASP A 125 -3.29 18.87 28.83
C ASP A 125 -4.67 19.53 28.62
N LYS A 126 -5.19 20.24 29.63
CA LYS A 126 -6.45 20.98 29.51
C LYS A 126 -6.32 22.12 28.47
N LEU A 127 -5.20 22.83 28.44
CA LEU A 127 -4.92 23.87 27.45
C LEU A 127 -4.81 23.29 26.03
N TRP A 128 -4.10 22.19 25.88
CA TRP A 128 -4.00 21.43 24.63
C TRP A 128 -5.38 21.02 24.09
N ARG A 129 -6.19 20.37 24.93
CA ARG A 129 -7.54 19.90 24.56
C ARG A 129 -8.43 21.05 24.11
N ARG A 130 -8.43 22.14 24.86
CA ARG A 130 -9.29 23.30 24.61
C ARG A 130 -8.88 24.09 23.37
N ARG A 131 -7.59 24.42 23.23
CA ARG A 131 -7.11 25.39 22.22
C ARG A 131 -6.77 24.76 20.88
N PHE A 132 -6.34 23.50 20.86
CA PHE A 132 -5.80 22.87 19.66
C PHE A 132 -6.62 21.66 19.25
N TYR A 133 -6.83 20.69 20.14
CA TYR A 133 -7.51 19.44 19.80
C TYR A 133 -8.99 19.63 19.46
N ASN A 134 -9.80 20.15 20.37
CA ASN A 134 -11.24 20.33 20.16
C ASN A 134 -11.52 21.40 19.09
N ALA A 135 -10.72 22.47 19.06
CA ALA A 135 -10.82 23.50 18.03
C ALA A 135 -10.52 22.93 16.64
N GLY A 136 -9.50 22.08 16.50
CA GLY A 136 -9.18 21.38 15.27
C GLY A 136 -10.28 20.42 14.83
N LEU A 137 -10.78 19.58 15.75
CA LEU A 137 -11.87 18.64 15.46
C LEU A 137 -13.17 19.36 15.08
N SER A 138 -13.50 20.50 15.69
CA SER A 138 -14.71 21.27 15.36
C SER A 138 -14.71 21.85 13.94
N ARG A 139 -13.53 21.94 13.30
CA ARG A 139 -13.37 22.40 11.91
C ARG A 139 -13.50 21.26 10.90
N LEU A 140 -13.44 20.01 11.36
CA LEU A 140 -13.79 18.85 10.55
C LEU A 140 -15.32 18.80 10.50
N ASN A 141 -15.89 19.38 9.45
CA ASN A 141 -17.33 19.45 9.23
C ASN A 141 -17.94 18.03 9.33
N PRO A 142 -19.03 17.78 10.09
CA PRO A 142 -19.69 16.49 10.09
C PRO A 142 -20.50 16.33 8.80
N VAL A 143 -19.83 16.11 7.67
CA VAL A 143 -20.48 15.78 6.39
C VAL A 143 -20.19 14.32 6.07
N SER A 144 -21.20 13.50 6.36
CA SER A 144 -21.58 12.24 5.72
C SER A 144 -20.51 11.47 4.94
N GLU A 145 -19.92 10.46 5.56
CA GLU A 145 -20.07 9.05 5.20
C GLU A 145 -19.23 8.23 6.18
N SER A 146 -19.80 7.15 6.67
CA SER A 146 -19.23 6.25 7.66
C SER A 146 -17.75 5.95 7.39
N ALA A 147 -16.86 6.58 8.15
CA ALA A 147 -15.55 6.02 8.41
C ALA A 147 -15.76 4.83 9.35
N THR A 148 -16.15 3.68 8.77
CA THR A 148 -16.18 2.40 9.47
C THR A 148 -14.73 2.04 9.79
N VAL A 149 -14.23 2.55 10.92
CA VAL A 149 -13.00 2.06 11.54
C VAL A 149 -13.32 0.64 12.01
N ALA A 150 -12.82 -0.36 11.29
CA ALA A 150 -12.84 -1.73 11.75
C ALA A 150 -11.98 -1.81 13.02
N VAL A 151 -12.64 -1.74 14.17
CA VAL A 151 -12.05 -2.09 15.46
C VAL A 151 -11.73 -3.58 15.39
N ARG A 152 -10.44 -3.91 15.23
CA ARG A 152 -9.95 -5.26 15.54
C ARG A 152 -9.98 -5.40 17.06
N SER A 153 -11.09 -5.90 17.58
CA SER A 153 -11.14 -6.47 18.93
C SER A 153 -10.38 -7.78 18.91
N SER A 154 -9.20 -7.81 19.54
CA SER A 154 -8.52 -9.05 19.90
C SER A 154 -9.26 -9.70 21.06
N ILE A 155 -9.73 -10.93 20.86
CA ILE A 155 -9.98 -11.93 21.90
C ILE A 155 -9.05 -13.10 21.59
#